data_AF-A0A9D6C8M0-F1
#
_entry.id   AF-A0A9D6C8M0-F1
#
_cell.length_a   1.000
_cell.length_b   1.000
_cell.length_c   1.000
_cell.angle_alpha   90.00
_cell.angle_beta   90.00
_cell.angle_gamma   90.00
#
_symmetry.space_group_name_H-M   'P 1'
#
loop_
_entity.id
_entity.type
_entity.pdbx_description
1 polymer ?
#
loop_
_entity_poly.entity_id
_entity_poly.type
_entity_poly.pdbx_seq_one_letter_code
_entity_poly.pdbx_strand_id
1 'polypeptide(L)'
;MTETARTRAAMVSGMTPELLPGCYVFCTARTPEEAAALAAQAIGTFREAEGLSAILPVEAAAALGCDLSAPMCCITLQVYSALDGVGLTAAVASALAAQGIACNVVAAFHHDHAFVPAEAADRALAILRAVQANG
;
A
#
# COMPACT_ATOMS: atom_id res chain seq x y z
N MET A 1 -11.17 -16.59 -20.05
CA MET A 1 -11.94 -16.48 -18.80
C MET A 1 -10.94 -16.74 -17.68
N THR A 2 -10.36 -15.68 -17.11
CA THR A 2 -9.31 -15.83 -16.08
C THR A 2 -9.99 -16.26 -14.79
N GLU A 3 -9.64 -17.44 -14.30
CA GLU A 3 -10.25 -18.03 -13.11
C GLU A 3 -9.88 -17.21 -11.87
N THR A 4 -10.88 -16.78 -11.10
CA THR A 4 -10.67 -15.95 -9.91
C THR A 4 -9.99 -16.77 -8.82
N ALA A 5 -8.81 -16.34 -8.37
CA ALA A 5 -8.09 -17.01 -7.27
C ALA A 5 -8.88 -16.87 -5.96
N ARG A 6 -9.09 -17.99 -5.25
CA ARG A 6 -9.81 -18.05 -3.97
C ARG A 6 -9.02 -18.71 -2.83
N THR A 7 -7.95 -19.44 -3.15
CA THR A 7 -7.08 -20.05 -2.15
C THR A 7 -5.87 -19.16 -1.88
N ARG A 8 -5.31 -19.23 -0.66
CA ARG A 8 -4.08 -18.51 -0.32
C ARG A 8 -2.96 -18.78 -1.32
N ALA A 9 -2.72 -20.05 -1.65
CA ALA A 9 -1.66 -20.45 -2.59
C ALA A 9 -1.89 -19.79 -3.97
N ALA A 10 -3.09 -19.93 -4.55
CA ALA A 10 -3.39 -19.34 -5.85
C ALA A 10 -3.31 -17.80 -5.87
N MET A 11 -3.68 -17.14 -4.78
CA MET A 11 -3.55 -15.68 -4.66
C MET A 11 -2.10 -15.24 -4.53
N VAL A 12 -1.29 -15.97 -3.74
CA VAL A 12 0.13 -15.65 -3.55
C VAL A 12 0.92 -15.93 -4.83
N SER A 13 0.72 -17.09 -5.46
CA SER A 13 1.39 -17.44 -6.71
C SER A 13 0.98 -16.52 -7.87
N GLY A 14 -0.27 -16.06 -7.85
CA GLY A 14 -0.86 -15.17 -8.85
C GLY A 14 -0.61 -13.67 -8.60
N MET A 15 -0.07 -13.26 -7.45
CA MET A 15 0.18 -11.85 -7.17
C MET A 15 1.35 -11.36 -8.03
N THR A 16 1.20 -10.25 -8.74
CA THR A 16 2.29 -9.61 -9.48
C THR A 16 2.66 -8.31 -8.75
N PRO A 17 3.72 -8.34 -7.91
CA PRO A 17 4.14 -7.16 -7.16
C PRO A 17 4.89 -6.18 -8.07
N GLU A 18 4.40 -4.95 -8.14
CA GLU A 18 4.98 -3.87 -8.94
C GLU A 18 5.20 -2.63 -8.08
N LEU A 19 6.44 -2.14 -8.08
CA LEU A 19 6.77 -0.89 -7.41
C LEU A 19 6.33 0.31 -8.26
N LEU A 20 5.45 1.14 -7.69
CA LEU A 20 5.02 2.37 -8.34
C LEU A 20 6.13 3.43 -8.28
N PRO A 21 6.28 4.27 -9.32
CA PRO A 21 7.25 5.34 -9.31
C PRO A 21 6.89 6.40 -8.27
N GLY A 22 7.90 6.96 -7.62
CA GLY A 22 7.76 8.04 -6.65
C GLY A 22 7.59 7.55 -5.21
N CYS A 23 7.41 8.52 -4.32
CA CYS A 23 7.21 8.30 -2.89
C CYS A 23 5.92 8.99 -2.44
N TYR A 24 5.38 8.48 -1.34
CA TYR A 24 4.15 8.93 -0.72
C TYR A 24 4.38 9.19 0.76
N VAL A 25 3.52 10.01 1.36
CA VAL A 25 3.48 10.23 2.80
C VAL A 25 2.05 10.10 3.30
N PHE A 26 1.92 9.66 4.55
CA PHE A 26 0.65 9.62 5.26
C PHE A 26 0.53 10.92 6.06
N CYS A 27 -0.53 11.67 5.78
CA CYS A 27 -0.82 12.96 6.42
C CYS A 27 -2.18 12.90 7.10
N THR A 28 -2.39 13.73 8.12
CA THR A 28 -3.70 13.88 8.76
C THR A 28 -4.10 15.35 8.80
N ALA A 29 -5.37 15.63 8.47
CA ALA A 29 -5.94 16.96 8.57
C ALA A 29 -6.46 17.24 9.98
N ARG A 30 -6.21 18.46 10.45
CA ARG A 30 -6.64 18.97 11.77
C ARG A 30 -7.83 19.91 11.65
N THR A 31 -8.11 20.40 10.45
CA THR A 31 -9.25 21.28 10.15
C THR A 31 -10.05 20.79 8.95
N PRO A 32 -11.32 21.19 8.79
CA PRO A 32 -12.11 20.88 7.60
C PRO A 32 -11.49 21.41 6.29
N GLU A 33 -10.83 22.57 6.34
CA GLU A 33 -10.18 23.20 5.20
C GLU A 33 -8.95 22.40 4.75
N GLU A 34 -8.12 21.95 5.72
CA GLU A 34 -7.01 21.04 5.45
C GLU A 34 -7.54 19.71 4.87
N ALA A 35 -8.63 19.17 5.43
CA ALA A 35 -9.20 17.92 4.95
C ALA A 35 -9.62 18.01 3.49
N ALA A 36 -10.23 19.12 3.07
CA ALA A 36 -10.59 19.36 1.67
C ALA A 36 -9.35 19.47 0.77
N ALA A 37 -8.31 20.19 1.21
CA ALA A 37 -7.07 20.36 0.46
C ALA A 37 -6.30 19.04 0.30
N LEU A 38 -6.18 18.24 1.36
CA LEU A 38 -5.52 16.93 1.32
C LEU A 38 -6.30 15.96 0.42
N ALA A 39 -7.62 15.87 0.58
CA ALA A 39 -8.45 14.95 -0.21
C ALA A 39 -8.36 15.22 -1.71
N ALA A 40 -8.20 16.48 -2.12
CA ALA A 40 -8.09 16.85 -3.54
C ALA A 40 -6.81 16.35 -4.22
N GLN A 41 -5.76 16.04 -3.45
CA GLN A 41 -4.45 15.61 -3.97
C GLN A 41 -4.10 14.16 -3.59
N ALA A 42 -4.90 13.53 -2.74
CA ALA A 42 -4.62 12.22 -2.20
C ALA A 42 -4.93 11.10 -3.20
N ILE A 43 -4.09 10.06 -3.21
CA ILE A 43 -4.37 8.80 -3.91
C ILE A 43 -5.28 7.88 -3.10
N GLY A 44 -5.41 8.14 -1.79
CA GLY A 44 -6.29 7.42 -0.89
C GLY A 44 -6.54 8.23 0.37
N THR A 45 -7.76 8.13 0.91
CA THR A 45 -8.14 8.80 2.15
C THR A 45 -8.91 7.85 3.06
N PHE A 46 -8.76 8.03 4.37
CA PHE A 46 -9.54 7.32 5.36
C PHE A 46 -10.01 8.30 6.43
N ARG A 47 -11.29 8.22 6.82
CA ARG A 47 -11.85 9.06 7.87
C ARG A 47 -11.71 8.33 9.21
N GLU A 48 -10.89 8.89 10.09
CA GLU A 48 -10.67 8.40 11.45
C GLU A 48 -11.46 9.25 12.45
N ALA A 49 -11.42 8.86 13.73
CA ALA A 49 -12.04 9.65 14.80
C ALA A 49 -11.28 10.96 15.05
N GLU A 50 -9.96 10.94 14.82
CA GLU A 50 -9.02 12.02 15.04
C GLU A 50 -8.98 13.03 13.88
N GLY A 51 -9.33 12.61 12.67
CA GLY A 51 -9.25 13.45 11.48
C GLY A 51 -9.33 12.66 10.17
N LEU A 52 -9.14 13.37 9.05
CA LEU A 52 -8.97 12.73 7.75
C LEU A 52 -7.51 12.35 7.57
N SER A 53 -7.23 11.04 7.48
CA SER A 53 -5.96 10.54 6.99
C SER A 53 -5.95 10.54 5.46
N ALA A 54 -4.85 10.94 4.88
CA ALA A 54 -4.65 11.06 3.44
C ALA A 54 -3.26 10.55 3.04
N ILE A 55 -3.19 9.85 1.91
CA ILE A 55 -1.95 9.36 1.32
C ILE A 55 -1.66 10.23 0.11
N LEU A 56 -0.59 11.01 0.17
CA LEU A 56 -0.24 11.98 -0.87
C LEU A 56 1.11 11.64 -1.50
N PRO A 57 1.30 11.91 -2.81
CA PRO A 57 2.64 12.03 -3.37
C PRO A 57 3.46 13.07 -2.59
N VAL A 58 4.76 12.81 -2.40
CA VAL A 58 5.65 13.69 -1.61
C VAL A 58 5.64 15.13 -2.13
N GLU A 59 5.57 15.33 -3.45
CA GLU A 59 5.56 16.66 -4.06
C GLU A 59 4.30 17.45 -3.71
N ALA A 60 3.14 16.79 -3.71
CA ALA A 60 1.86 17.40 -3.32
C ALA A 60 1.83 17.69 -1.82
N ALA A 61 2.33 16.77 -1.00
CA ALA A 61 2.45 16.95 0.45
C ALA A 61 3.37 18.13 0.79
N ALA A 62 4.49 18.29 0.07
CA ALA A 62 5.40 19.43 0.23
C ALA A 62 4.70 20.76 -0.08
N ALA A 63 3.92 20.83 -1.16
CA ALA A 63 3.18 22.02 -1.55
C ALA A 63 2.10 22.43 -0.53
N LEU A 64 1.60 21.46 0.25
CA LEU A 64 0.62 21.66 1.32
C LEU A 64 1.25 21.84 2.71
N GLY A 65 2.58 21.85 2.81
CA GLY A 65 3.30 22.03 4.08
C GLY A 65 3.16 20.85 5.04
N CYS A 66 2.92 19.65 4.54
CA CYS A 66 2.82 18.44 5.34
C CYS A 66 4.20 17.97 5.86
N ASP A 67 4.19 17.11 6.89
CA ASP A 67 5.40 16.42 7.33
C ASP A 67 5.84 15.37 6.30
N LEU A 68 7.13 15.40 5.95
CA LEU A 68 7.75 14.53 4.95
C LEU A 68 8.78 13.57 5.57
N SER A 69 8.83 13.46 6.91
CA SER A 69 9.85 12.71 7.65
C SER A 69 9.84 11.20 7.43
N ALA A 70 8.73 10.63 6.97
CA ALA A 70 8.54 9.20 6.75
C ALA A 70 8.05 8.90 5.31
N PRO A 71 8.89 9.05 4.27
CA PRO A 71 8.52 8.73 2.91
C PRO A 71 8.35 7.22 2.73
N MET A 72 7.31 6.85 1.99
CA MET A 72 6.91 5.47 1.73
C MET A 72 6.89 5.23 0.22
N CYS A 73 7.29 4.04 -0.22
CA CYS A 73 7.06 3.58 -1.58
C CYS A 73 5.85 2.63 -1.62
N CYS A 74 5.11 2.66 -2.73
CA CYS A 74 3.93 1.82 -2.92
C CYS A 74 4.25 0.62 -3.81
N ILE A 75 3.99 -0.58 -3.33
CA ILE A 75 4.02 -1.81 -4.12
C ILE A 75 2.57 -2.26 -4.36
N THR A 76 2.15 -2.24 -5.62
CA THR A 76 0.83 -2.77 -6.01
C THR A 76 0.92 -4.29 -6.12
N LEU A 77 -0.02 -5.00 -5.51
CA LEU A 77 -0.13 -6.45 -5.51
C LEU A 77 -1.23 -6.83 -6.50
N GLN A 78 -0.90 -6.87 -7.78
CA GLN A 78 -1.90 -7.21 -8.80
C GLN A 78 -2.28 -8.68 -8.66
N VAL A 79 -3.50 -8.96 -8.21
CA VAL A 79 -4.04 -10.31 -8.14
C VAL A 79 -5.45 -10.32 -8.74
N TYR A 80 -5.75 -11.31 -9.57
CA TYR A 80 -7.12 -11.56 -10.01
C TYR A 80 -7.83 -12.43 -8.98
N SER A 81 -8.03 -11.91 -7.77
CA SER A 81 -8.72 -12.61 -6.69
C SER A 81 -10.10 -12.02 -6.42
N ALA A 82 -10.93 -12.82 -5.73
CA ALA A 82 -12.18 -12.30 -5.19
C ALA A 82 -11.87 -11.43 -3.96
N LEU A 83 -12.68 -10.40 -3.73
CA LEU A 83 -12.55 -9.51 -2.55
C LEU A 83 -12.67 -10.27 -1.21
N ASP A 84 -13.24 -11.48 -1.21
CA ASP A 84 -13.40 -12.36 -0.05
C ASP A 84 -12.28 -13.39 0.10
N GLY A 85 -11.24 -13.32 -0.72
CA GLY A 85 -10.09 -14.22 -0.67
C GLY A 85 -9.31 -14.09 0.65
N VAL A 86 -9.13 -15.21 1.36
CA VAL A 86 -8.42 -15.22 2.65
C VAL A 86 -6.95 -15.57 2.47
N GLY A 87 -6.06 -14.70 3.00
CA GLY A 87 -4.67 -15.06 3.29
C GLY A 87 -3.59 -14.32 2.50
N LEU A 88 -3.93 -13.53 1.47
CA LEU A 88 -2.94 -12.74 0.71
C LEU A 88 -2.29 -11.68 1.61
N THR A 89 -3.09 -10.83 2.25
CA THR A 89 -2.62 -9.78 3.16
C THR A 89 -1.75 -10.35 4.28
N ALA A 90 -2.17 -11.47 4.88
CA ALA A 90 -1.41 -12.13 5.93
C ALA A 90 -0.06 -12.65 5.42
N ALA A 91 0.00 -13.25 4.22
CA ALA A 91 1.25 -13.74 3.63
C ALA A 91 2.24 -12.60 3.34
N VAL A 92 1.74 -11.52 2.73
CA VAL A 92 2.53 -10.31 2.41
C VAL A 92 3.06 -9.66 3.68
N ALA A 93 2.18 -9.36 4.64
CA ALA A 93 2.57 -8.72 5.90
C ALA A 93 3.57 -9.57 6.69
N SER A 94 3.34 -10.89 6.79
CA SER A 94 4.24 -11.79 7.51
C SER A 94 5.63 -11.86 6.88
N ALA A 95 5.71 -11.91 5.55
CA ALA A 95 6.99 -11.97 4.85
C ALA A 95 7.84 -10.71 5.05
N LEU A 96 7.20 -9.53 4.99
CA LEU A 96 7.88 -8.25 5.23
C LEU A 96 8.24 -8.06 6.71
N ALA A 97 7.34 -8.41 7.62
CA ALA A 97 7.59 -8.34 9.06
C ALA A 97 8.76 -9.24 9.50
N ALA A 98 8.90 -10.43 8.89
CA ALA A 98 10.04 -11.33 9.14
C ALA A 98 11.40 -10.71 8.78
N GLN A 99 11.42 -9.64 7.98
CA GLN A 99 12.61 -8.89 7.59
C GLN A 99 12.68 -7.50 8.27
N GLY A 100 11.79 -7.24 9.24
CA GLY A 100 11.71 -5.95 9.94
C GLY A 100 11.22 -4.80 9.05
N ILE A 101 10.43 -5.09 8.01
CA ILE A 101 9.89 -4.07 7.10
C ILE A 101 8.43 -3.80 7.47
N ALA A 102 8.12 -2.55 7.78
CA ALA A 102 6.74 -2.11 7.97
C ALA A 102 5.93 -2.26 6.66
N CYS A 103 4.69 -2.70 6.78
CA CYS A 103 3.78 -2.93 5.65
C CYS A 103 2.41 -2.32 5.95
N ASN A 104 2.18 -1.11 5.43
CA ASN A 104 0.91 -0.41 5.56
C ASN A 104 0.05 -0.75 4.34
N VAL A 105 -0.88 -1.68 4.51
CA VAL A 105 -1.71 -2.20 3.41
C VAL A 105 -2.96 -1.34 3.21
N VAL A 106 -3.26 -1.02 1.96
CA VAL A 106 -4.54 -0.46 1.51
C VAL A 106 -5.18 -1.45 0.54
N ALA A 107 -6.28 -2.08 0.95
CA ALA A 107 -7.08 -2.93 0.07
C ALA A 107 -8.04 -2.05 -0.75
N ALA A 108 -7.70 -1.81 -2.02
CA ALA A 108 -8.56 -1.09 -2.94
C ALA A 108 -9.49 -2.06 -3.70
N PHE A 109 -10.39 -1.51 -4.52
CA PHE A 109 -11.38 -2.33 -5.23
C PHE A 109 -10.73 -3.33 -6.21
N HIS A 110 -9.64 -2.95 -6.86
CA HIS A 110 -8.97 -3.79 -7.86
C HIS A 110 -7.76 -4.54 -7.31
N HIS A 111 -6.94 -3.88 -6.50
CA HIS A 111 -5.67 -4.40 -6.05
C HIS A 111 -5.40 -3.98 -4.61
N ASP A 112 -4.59 -4.77 -3.92
CA ASP A 112 -4.00 -4.37 -2.66
C ASP A 112 -2.73 -3.55 -2.92
N HIS A 113 -2.47 -2.56 -2.10
CA HIS A 113 -1.30 -1.70 -2.16
C HIS A 113 -0.55 -1.78 -0.84
N ALA A 114 0.71 -2.21 -0.88
CA ALA A 114 1.58 -2.26 0.29
C ALA A 114 2.51 -1.04 0.28
N PHE A 115 2.31 -0.13 1.23
CA PHE A 115 3.22 0.98 1.47
C PHE A 115 4.31 0.55 2.44
N VAL A 116 5.56 0.67 2.00
CA VAL A 116 6.78 0.29 2.74
C VAL A 116 7.72 1.50 2.85
N PRO A 117 8.60 1.57 3.87
CA PRO A 117 9.58 2.65 3.96
C PRO A 117 10.41 2.76 2.68
N ALA A 118 10.63 3.99 2.20
CA ALA A 118 11.28 4.22 0.90
C ALA A 118 12.67 3.57 0.81
N GLU A 119 13.44 3.59 1.90
CA GLU A 119 14.76 2.96 1.99
C GLU A 119 14.72 1.43 1.90
N ALA A 120 13.57 0.82 2.13
CA ALA A 120 13.36 -0.62 2.09
C ALA A 120 12.62 -1.09 0.82
N ALA A 121 12.26 -0.18 -0.10
CA ALA A 121 11.39 -0.44 -1.24
C ALA A 121 11.87 -1.60 -2.13
N ASP A 122 13.12 -1.53 -2.60
CA ASP A 122 13.69 -2.57 -3.48
C ASP A 122 13.79 -3.93 -2.77
N ARG A 123 14.16 -3.90 -1.49
CA ARG A 123 14.25 -5.12 -0.68
C ARG A 123 12.87 -5.74 -0.46
N ALA A 124 11.86 -4.92 -0.17
CA ALA A 124 10.48 -5.36 -0.02
C ALA A 124 9.96 -5.98 -1.32
N LEU A 125 10.20 -5.33 -2.46
CA LEU A 125 9.81 -5.86 -3.78
C LEU A 125 10.46 -7.24 -4.04
N ALA A 126 11.75 -7.38 -3.75
CA ALA A 126 12.47 -8.65 -3.91
C ALA A 126 11.88 -9.77 -3.02
N ILE A 127 11.57 -9.46 -1.76
CA ILE A 127 10.91 -10.39 -0.84
C ILE A 127 9.56 -10.83 -1.39
N LEU A 128 8.74 -9.90 -1.85
CA LEU A 128 7.40 -10.22 -2.35
C LEU A 128 7.46 -11.06 -3.64
N ARG A 129 8.42 -10.81 -4.54
CA ARG A 129 8.66 -11.68 -5.69
C ARG A 129 9.10 -13.08 -5.28
N ALA A 130 9.91 -13.20 -4.23
CA ALA A 130 10.28 -14.52 -3.69
C ALA A 130 9.09 -15.24 -3.05
N VAL A 131 8.20 -14.52 -2.36
CA VAL A 131 6.97 -15.07 -1.80
C VAL A 131 6.04 -15.57 -2.91
N GLN A 132 5.89 -14.78 -3.98
CA GLN A 132 5.13 -15.16 -5.17
C GLN A 132 5.68 -16.46 -5.79
N ALA A 133 7.00 -16.56 -5.97
CA ALA A 133 7.63 -17.72 -6.61
C ALA A 133 7.54 -19.02 -5.77
N ASN A 134 7.30 -18.90 -4.47
CA ASN A 134 7.26 -20.03 -3.52
C ASN A 134 5.83 -20.35 -3.03
N GLY A 135 4.81 -19.63 -3.49
CA GLY A 135 3.40 -19.85 -3.15
C GLY A 135 2.69 -20.74 -4.14
#